data_AF-A0A956BG55-F1
#
_entry.id   AF-A0A956BG55-F1
#
_cell.length_a   1.000
_cell.length_b   1.000
_cell.length_c   1.000
_cell.angle_alpha   90.00
_cell.angle_beta   90.00
_cell.angle_gamma   90.00
#
_symmetry.space_group_name_H-M   'P 1'
#
loop_
_entity.id
_entity.type
_entity.pdbx_description
1 polymer ?
#
loop_
_entity_poly.entity_id
_entity_poly.type
_entity_poly.pdbx_seq_one_letter_code
_entity_poly.pdbx_strand_id
1 'polypeptide(L)'
;MRSIRWKLPSIRLIANLCLMLGALGAAGFIASCADEEAPAMASARVINSRAELIGGQSAIGAPGDYILENDRIRLIIQDAGFSRVAGVFGGQLLDVDLRRPQEDDDSAEPNGFDAFGELFPVLFTQAVAVDEVQIISDGSDGGPAIVQASGYGGDVFTFLSTLNRAATGSNANFQNPDSDPQIRYDVVYTLRPGA
;
A
#
# COMPACT_ATOMS: atom_id res chain seq x y z
N MET A 1 40.08 -34.28 86.91
CA MET A 1 39.80 -35.45 86.04
C MET A 1 38.28 -35.50 85.81
N ARG A 2 37.79 -34.86 84.74
CA ARG A 2 37.40 -35.48 83.46
C ARG A 2 36.33 -36.58 83.59
N SER A 3 35.06 -36.25 83.36
CA SER A 3 34.34 -36.75 82.19
C SER A 3 33.02 -35.97 82.01
N ILE A 4 32.95 -35.13 80.98
CA ILE A 4 31.71 -34.50 80.52
C ILE A 4 31.15 -35.41 79.43
N ARG A 5 30.01 -36.05 79.71
CA ARG A 5 29.25 -36.87 78.77
C ARG A 5 28.32 -35.97 77.97
N TRP A 6 28.59 -35.83 76.67
CA TRP A 6 27.71 -35.14 75.73
C TRP A 6 26.56 -36.07 75.35
N LYS A 7 25.32 -35.68 75.66
CA LYS A 7 24.11 -36.27 75.07
C LYS A 7 23.70 -35.41 73.88
N LEU A 8 23.74 -35.99 72.69
CA LEU A 8 23.14 -35.44 71.47
C LEU A 8 21.62 -35.68 71.52
N PRO A 9 20.77 -34.64 71.39
CA PRO A 9 19.40 -34.81 70.99
C PRO A 9 19.27 -34.75 69.46
N SER A 10 19.00 -35.92 68.89
CA SER A 10 18.03 -36.21 67.83
C SER A 10 17.70 -35.13 66.78
N ILE A 11 18.19 -35.39 65.57
CA ILE A 11 17.50 -35.33 64.27
C ILE A 11 16.00 -34.98 64.37
N ARG A 12 15.71 -33.68 64.32
CA ARG A 12 14.57 -33.08 63.60
C ARG A 12 15.08 -31.82 62.91
N LEU A 13 16.09 -32.07 62.06
CA LEU A 13 16.57 -31.18 61.03
C LEU A 13 15.44 -31.06 59.98
N ILE A 14 15.31 -29.86 59.40
CA ILE A 14 14.51 -29.58 58.19
C ILE A 14 13.01 -29.39 58.44
N ALA A 15 12.62 -28.21 58.93
CA ALA A 15 11.28 -27.67 58.63
C ALA A 15 11.20 -26.13 58.69
N ASN A 16 11.95 -25.45 59.57
CA ASN A 16 11.70 -24.02 59.84
C ASN A 16 12.92 -23.11 59.71
N LEU A 17 13.70 -23.27 58.64
CA LEU A 17 14.73 -22.28 58.25
C LEU A 17 14.75 -22.06 56.73
N CYS A 18 13.57 -21.82 56.14
CA CYS A 18 13.42 -21.18 54.82
C CYS A 18 12.58 -19.89 54.90
N LEU A 19 12.35 -19.37 56.11
CA LEU A 19 11.78 -18.04 56.33
C LEU A 19 12.95 -17.12 56.71
N MET A 20 13.45 -16.36 55.73
CA MET A 20 14.14 -15.04 55.85
C MET A 20 15.35 -14.79 54.96
N LEU A 21 15.68 -15.61 53.96
CA LEU A 21 16.63 -15.21 52.90
C LEU A 21 16.35 -15.97 51.60
N GLY A 22 15.50 -15.41 50.73
CA GLY A 22 15.23 -15.99 49.42
C GLY A 22 14.42 -15.04 48.53
N ALA A 23 15.13 -14.34 47.64
CA ALA A 23 14.63 -13.63 46.44
C ALA A 23 13.64 -12.48 46.72
N LEU A 24 13.99 -11.19 46.62
CA LEU A 24 14.51 -10.52 45.42
C LEU A 24 14.26 -11.32 44.13
N GLY A 25 12.99 -11.60 43.86
CA GLY A 25 12.55 -12.39 42.71
C GLY A 25 11.38 -11.72 42.02
N ALA A 26 11.69 -10.94 41.00
CA ALA A 26 10.85 -10.70 39.83
C ALA A 26 9.41 -10.21 40.07
N ALA A 27 9.26 -8.99 40.60
CA ALA A 27 8.14 -8.13 40.19
C ALA A 27 8.52 -7.39 38.90
N GLY A 28 8.93 -8.17 37.88
CA GLY A 28 9.05 -7.65 36.52
C GLY A 28 7.66 -7.58 35.95
N PHE A 29 6.98 -6.44 36.16
CA PHE A 29 5.88 -6.06 35.30
C PHE A 29 6.45 -5.99 33.89
N ILE A 30 6.18 -7.02 33.10
CA ILE A 30 6.39 -7.02 31.66
C ILE A 30 5.42 -5.95 31.17
N ALA A 31 5.89 -4.70 31.08
CA ALA A 31 5.35 -3.74 30.16
C ALA A 31 5.62 -4.34 28.78
N SER A 32 4.74 -5.24 28.36
CA SER A 32 4.55 -5.48 26.94
C SER A 32 4.19 -4.10 26.40
N CYS A 33 5.14 -3.44 25.73
CA CYS A 33 4.75 -2.55 24.65
C CYS A 33 3.91 -3.44 23.75
N ALA A 34 2.58 -3.36 23.91
CA ALA A 34 1.76 -3.55 22.74
C ALA A 34 2.28 -2.48 21.79
N ASP A 35 2.91 -2.90 20.70
CA ASP A 35 2.95 -2.04 19.53
C ASP A 35 1.48 -1.65 19.33
N GLU A 36 1.13 -0.40 19.63
CA GLU A 36 -0.14 0.14 19.14
C GLU A 36 0.02 0.10 17.63
N GLU A 37 -0.45 -1.00 17.04
CA GLU A 37 -0.58 -1.15 15.60
C GLU A 37 -1.39 0.08 15.20
N ALA A 38 -0.75 1.02 14.51
CA ALA A 38 -1.38 2.25 14.09
C ALA A 38 -2.70 1.86 13.44
N PRO A 39 -3.81 2.54 13.77
CA PRO A 39 -5.12 2.13 13.29
C PRO A 39 -5.04 1.95 11.78
N ALA A 40 -5.49 0.79 11.30
CA ALA A 40 -5.53 0.53 9.87
C ALA A 40 -6.28 1.67 9.21
N MET A 41 -5.60 2.38 8.32
CA MET A 41 -6.13 3.54 7.60
C MET A 41 -5.79 3.39 6.13
N ALA A 42 -6.67 3.89 5.28
CA ALA A 42 -6.39 4.09 3.87
C ALA A 42 -6.53 5.58 3.57
N SER A 43 -5.71 6.11 2.67
CA SER A 43 -5.84 7.49 2.21
C SER A 43 -5.62 7.61 0.71
N ALA A 44 -6.27 8.58 0.08
CA ALA A 44 -5.98 9.00 -1.30
C ALA A 44 -5.81 10.52 -1.37
N ARG A 45 -4.83 10.98 -2.14
CA ARG A 45 -4.58 12.41 -2.37
C ARG A 45 -3.83 12.65 -3.68
N VAL A 46 -3.87 13.88 -4.15
CA VAL A 46 -2.99 14.36 -5.23
C VAL A 46 -1.59 14.61 -4.67
N ILE A 47 -0.57 14.22 -5.43
CA ILE A 47 0.84 14.44 -5.13
C ILE A 47 1.20 15.86 -5.53
N ASN A 48 1.63 16.69 -4.58
CA ASN A 48 1.94 18.11 -4.84
C ASN A 48 3.44 18.38 -4.95
N SER A 49 4.28 17.49 -4.43
CA SER A 49 5.72 17.67 -4.38
C SER A 49 6.47 16.37 -4.63
N ARG A 50 7.77 16.48 -4.94
CA ARG A 50 8.62 15.30 -5.19
C ARG A 50 8.83 14.45 -3.93
N ALA A 51 8.88 15.06 -2.75
CA ALA A 51 9.07 14.32 -1.50
C ALA A 51 7.91 13.35 -1.19
N GLU A 52 6.73 13.61 -1.75
CA GLU A 52 5.54 12.75 -1.58
C GLU A 52 5.52 11.52 -2.49
N LEU A 53 6.48 11.40 -3.41
CA LEU A 53 6.54 10.29 -4.37
C LEU A 53 7.09 9.01 -3.72
N ILE A 54 6.83 7.88 -4.38
CA ILE A 54 7.49 6.61 -4.07
C ILE A 54 8.84 6.61 -4.78
N GLY A 55 9.92 6.38 -4.04
CA GLY A 55 11.26 6.18 -4.58
C GLY A 55 11.49 4.73 -5.02
N GLY A 56 12.53 4.50 -5.83
CA GLY A 56 12.86 3.17 -6.34
C GLY A 56 13.61 3.21 -7.66
N GLN A 57 14.05 2.04 -8.13
CA GLN A 57 14.75 1.95 -9.42
C GLN A 57 13.80 2.10 -10.61
N SER A 58 12.52 1.74 -10.43
CA SER A 58 11.48 1.80 -11.45
C SER A 58 10.50 2.96 -11.23
N ALA A 59 10.67 3.69 -10.13
CA ALA A 59 9.81 4.80 -9.75
C ALA A 59 9.74 5.85 -10.85
N ILE A 60 8.52 6.15 -11.29
CA ILE A 60 8.30 7.08 -12.40
C ILE A 60 7.24 8.14 -12.10
N GLY A 61 6.56 8.09 -10.95
CA GLY A 61 5.58 9.08 -10.51
C GLY A 61 6.05 10.54 -10.58
N ALA A 62 5.10 11.47 -10.65
CA ALA A 62 5.32 12.90 -10.73
C ALA A 62 4.25 13.70 -9.96
N PRO A 63 4.54 14.94 -9.54
CA PRO A 63 3.51 15.83 -9.02
C PRO A 63 2.35 15.99 -10.02
N GLY A 64 1.12 15.96 -9.51
CA GLY A 64 -0.13 15.88 -10.29
C GLY A 64 -0.73 14.48 -10.34
N ASP A 65 0.08 13.43 -10.12
CA ASP A 65 -0.43 12.07 -9.96
C ASP A 65 -1.19 11.89 -8.63
N TYR A 66 -1.79 10.73 -8.46
CA TYR A 66 -2.57 10.35 -7.29
C TYR A 66 -1.84 9.28 -6.52
N ILE A 67 -1.73 9.43 -5.21
CA ILE A 67 -1.20 8.40 -4.32
C ILE A 67 -2.32 7.82 -3.47
N LEU A 68 -2.35 6.48 -3.38
CA LEU A 68 -3.17 5.75 -2.42
C LEU A 68 -2.24 5.01 -1.46
N GLU A 69 -2.50 5.10 -0.17
CA GLU A 69 -1.65 4.48 0.85
C GLU A 69 -2.51 3.84 1.94
N ASN A 70 -2.07 2.69 2.47
CA ASN A 70 -2.59 2.11 3.71
C ASN A 70 -1.43 1.72 4.65
N ASP A 71 -1.73 1.00 5.73
CA ASP A 71 -0.74 0.51 6.70
C ASP A 71 0.25 -0.53 6.13
N ARG A 72 0.06 -1.00 4.89
CA ARG A 72 0.84 -2.08 4.26
C ARG A 72 1.55 -1.66 3.00
N ILE A 73 0.90 -0.88 2.15
CA ILE A 73 1.36 -0.54 0.81
C ILE A 73 1.02 0.90 0.44
N ARG A 74 1.74 1.41 -0.54
CA ARG A 74 1.50 2.69 -1.20
C ARG A 74 1.61 2.50 -2.71
N LEU A 75 0.76 3.21 -3.44
CA LEU A 75 0.60 3.08 -4.87
C LEU A 75 0.46 4.46 -5.51
N ILE A 76 1.03 4.64 -6.71
CA ILE A 76 0.83 5.84 -7.52
C ILE A 76 0.03 5.51 -8.78
N ILE A 77 -1.02 6.29 -9.03
CA ILE A 77 -1.84 6.26 -10.23
C ILE A 77 -1.52 7.52 -11.04
N GLN A 78 -1.17 7.33 -12.31
CA GLN A 78 -0.89 8.43 -13.21
C GLN A 78 -2.13 9.30 -13.44
N ASP A 79 -1.95 10.62 -13.58
CA ASP A 79 -3.02 11.50 -14.07
C ASP A 79 -3.48 11.16 -15.51
N ALA A 80 -4.55 11.80 -15.99
CA ALA A 80 -5.05 11.63 -17.36
C ALA A 80 -4.02 12.05 -18.43
N GLY A 81 -4.20 11.58 -19.67
CA GLY A 81 -3.36 11.94 -20.81
C GLY A 81 -2.49 10.79 -21.32
N PHE A 82 -1.22 11.08 -21.66
CA PHE A 82 -0.30 10.08 -22.21
C PHE A 82 0.53 9.40 -21.12
N SER A 83 0.75 8.09 -21.25
CA SER A 83 1.63 7.33 -20.37
C SER A 83 3.06 7.88 -20.40
N ARG A 84 3.75 7.77 -19.27
CA ARG A 84 5.19 8.08 -19.13
C ARG A 84 6.07 6.82 -19.14
N VAL A 85 5.49 5.64 -19.34
CA VAL A 85 6.18 4.35 -19.32
C VAL A 85 5.94 3.59 -20.63
N ALA A 86 5.40 2.37 -20.60
CA ALA A 86 5.27 1.50 -21.76
C ALA A 86 3.85 1.50 -22.35
N GLY A 87 2.83 1.80 -21.54
CA GLY A 87 1.47 2.07 -21.98
C GLY A 87 1.39 3.28 -22.90
N VAL A 88 0.20 3.54 -23.45
CA VAL A 88 -0.05 4.71 -24.30
C VAL A 88 -0.75 5.83 -23.53
N PHE A 89 -1.60 5.47 -22.58
CA PHE A 89 -2.51 6.40 -21.89
C PHE A 89 -2.23 6.44 -20.39
N GLY A 90 -2.55 7.57 -19.75
CA GLY A 90 -2.48 7.76 -18.31
C GLY A 90 -3.60 7.06 -17.55
N GLY A 91 -3.78 7.39 -16.27
CA GLY A 91 -4.76 6.75 -15.39
C GLY A 91 -4.40 5.32 -14.94
N GLN A 92 -3.16 4.89 -15.20
CA GLN A 92 -2.65 3.56 -14.89
C GLN A 92 -1.87 3.53 -13.57
N LEU A 93 -1.66 2.32 -13.04
CA LEU A 93 -0.84 2.11 -11.86
C LEU A 93 0.64 2.14 -12.25
N LEU A 94 1.43 3.00 -11.62
CA LEU A 94 2.85 3.22 -11.93
C LEU A 94 3.75 2.57 -10.88
N ASP A 95 3.73 3.12 -9.67
CA ASP A 95 4.66 2.73 -8.62
C ASP A 95 3.89 1.98 -7.54
N VAL A 96 4.44 0.88 -7.03
CA VAL A 96 3.86 0.12 -5.93
C VAL A 96 4.97 -0.31 -4.99
N ASP A 97 4.85 0.10 -3.73
CA ASP A 97 5.83 -0.25 -2.71
C ASP A 97 5.14 -0.62 -1.39
N LEU A 98 5.87 -1.37 -0.56
CA LEU A 98 5.46 -1.60 0.82
C LEU A 98 5.55 -0.28 1.60
N ARG A 99 4.70 -0.15 2.63
CA ARG A 99 4.82 0.89 3.65
C ARG A 99 5.80 0.41 4.74
N ARG A 100 6.71 1.28 5.16
CA ARG A 100 7.81 0.98 6.11
C ARG A 100 7.98 2.10 7.12
N PRO A 101 8.44 1.80 8.35
CA PRO A 101 8.63 2.82 9.38
C PRO A 101 9.61 3.95 9.01
N GLN A 102 10.54 3.71 8.08
CA GLN A 102 11.56 4.68 7.68
C GLN A 102 11.10 5.66 6.59
N GLU A 103 9.83 5.60 6.15
CA GLU A 103 9.36 6.41 5.02
C GLU A 103 9.10 7.88 5.38
N ASP A 104 8.86 8.18 6.65
CA ASP A 104 8.60 9.52 7.16
C ASP A 104 9.89 10.26 7.57
N ASP A 105 11.00 10.00 6.88
CA ASP A 105 12.17 10.87 7.05
C ASP A 105 11.92 12.25 6.41
N ASP A 106 12.48 13.31 6.99
CA ASP A 106 12.32 14.69 6.48
C ASP A 106 13.14 14.95 5.19
N SER A 107 13.36 13.92 4.36
CA SER A 107 14.07 14.03 3.09
C SER A 107 13.26 14.84 2.08
N ALA A 108 13.97 15.63 1.27
CA ALA A 108 13.39 16.27 0.09
C ALA A 108 13.24 15.31 -1.10
N GLU A 109 13.87 14.14 -1.03
CA GLU A 109 13.86 13.12 -2.07
C GLU A 109 12.84 12.01 -1.77
N PRO A 110 12.22 11.43 -2.80
CA PRO A 110 11.31 10.29 -2.64
C PRO A 110 11.98 9.10 -1.96
N ASN A 111 11.33 8.53 -0.94
CA ASN A 111 11.77 7.29 -0.29
C ASN A 111 11.07 6.08 -0.87
N GLY A 112 11.74 4.93 -0.94
CA GLY A 112 11.14 3.66 -1.34
C GLY A 112 12.05 2.74 -2.14
N PHE A 113 11.48 1.60 -2.51
CA PHE A 113 12.16 0.57 -3.31
C PHE A 113 11.29 0.07 -4.45
N ASP A 114 10.51 0.96 -5.07
CA ASP A 114 9.66 0.58 -6.19
C ASP A 114 10.47 -0.09 -7.32
N ALA A 115 9.92 -1.23 -7.72
CA ALA A 115 10.36 -2.06 -8.85
C ALA A 115 9.14 -2.59 -9.63
N PHE A 116 7.95 -2.01 -9.41
CA PHE A 116 6.69 -2.52 -9.97
C PHE A 116 6.58 -2.21 -11.46
N GLY A 117 6.89 -0.98 -11.86
CA GLY A 117 6.91 -0.55 -13.25
C GLY A 117 5.58 0.05 -13.73
N GLU A 118 4.68 -0.77 -14.25
CA GLU A 118 3.40 -0.28 -14.80
C GLU A 118 2.35 -1.40 -14.87
N LEU A 119 1.10 -1.08 -14.53
CA LEU A 119 -0.07 -1.92 -14.79
C LEU A 119 -1.19 -1.05 -15.37
N PHE A 120 -1.59 -1.38 -16.59
CA PHE A 120 -2.75 -0.78 -17.27
C PHE A 120 -3.71 -1.86 -17.77
N PRO A 121 -5.03 -1.69 -17.57
CA PRO A 121 -6.01 -2.64 -18.07
C PRO A 121 -6.21 -2.47 -19.58
N VAL A 122 -6.41 -3.62 -20.24
CA VAL A 122 -6.79 -3.68 -21.66
C VAL A 122 -7.99 -4.60 -21.82
N LEU A 123 -8.91 -4.20 -22.70
CA LEU A 123 -9.98 -5.06 -23.19
C LEU A 123 -9.68 -5.39 -24.66
N PHE A 124 -9.44 -6.67 -24.94
CA PHE A 124 -8.91 -7.13 -26.23
C PHE A 124 -7.52 -6.52 -26.52
N THR A 125 -7.39 -5.58 -27.46
CA THR A 125 -6.14 -4.79 -27.65
C THR A 125 -6.38 -3.28 -27.51
N GLN A 126 -7.51 -2.92 -26.91
CA GLN A 126 -7.92 -1.55 -26.64
C GLN A 126 -7.63 -1.24 -25.17
N ALA A 127 -6.82 -0.22 -24.93
CA ALA A 127 -6.60 0.35 -23.60
C ALA A 127 -7.65 1.45 -23.32
N VAL A 128 -7.66 1.98 -22.11
CA VAL A 128 -8.50 3.14 -21.78
C VAL A 128 -7.72 4.40 -22.07
N ALA A 129 -8.19 5.22 -23.02
CA ALA A 129 -7.70 6.58 -23.22
C ALA A 129 -8.29 7.48 -22.13
N VAL A 130 -7.64 7.48 -20.96
CA VAL A 130 -8.10 8.20 -19.78
C VAL A 130 -8.03 9.70 -20.02
N ASP A 131 -9.19 10.35 -19.90
CA ASP A 131 -9.37 11.80 -20.00
C ASP A 131 -9.68 12.44 -18.63
N GLU A 132 -9.88 11.63 -17.60
CA GLU A 132 -10.27 12.08 -16.27
C GLU A 132 -9.83 11.10 -15.20
N VAL A 133 -9.23 11.62 -14.12
CA VAL A 133 -8.94 10.86 -12.90
C VAL A 133 -9.55 11.62 -11.71
N GLN A 134 -10.23 10.91 -10.82
CA GLN A 134 -10.90 11.51 -9.66
C GLN A 134 -10.68 10.67 -8.40
N ILE A 135 -10.54 11.35 -7.26
CA ILE A 135 -10.67 10.73 -5.94
C ILE A 135 -12.16 10.63 -5.62
N ILE A 136 -12.68 9.40 -5.58
CA ILE A 136 -14.07 9.11 -5.24
C ILE A 136 -14.26 9.06 -3.71
N SER A 137 -13.26 8.54 -3.00
CA SER A 137 -13.20 8.49 -1.54
C SER A 137 -11.75 8.66 -1.11
N ASP A 138 -11.49 9.57 -0.18
CA ASP A 138 -10.14 9.82 0.34
C ASP A 138 -9.81 8.95 1.56
N GLY A 139 -10.76 8.15 2.06
CA GLY A 139 -10.59 7.28 3.24
C GLY A 139 -10.62 8.01 4.59
N SER A 140 -10.89 9.32 4.62
CA SER A 140 -10.94 10.12 5.86
C SER A 140 -12.07 9.71 6.82
N ASP A 141 -13.09 9.00 6.31
CA ASP A 141 -14.18 8.40 7.08
C ASP A 141 -13.81 7.05 7.72
N GLY A 142 -12.56 6.60 7.57
CA GLY A 142 -12.07 5.30 8.00
C GLY A 142 -12.43 4.15 7.04
N GLY A 143 -13.07 4.47 5.91
CA GLY A 143 -13.39 3.54 4.84
C GLY A 143 -12.24 3.36 3.84
N PRO A 144 -12.51 2.68 2.71
CA PRO A 144 -11.55 2.54 1.62
C PRO A 144 -11.23 3.89 0.95
N ALA A 145 -9.97 4.03 0.57
CA ALA A 145 -9.54 5.06 -0.37
C ALA A 145 -9.81 4.56 -1.81
N ILE A 146 -10.44 5.40 -2.63
CA ILE A 146 -10.91 5.04 -3.97
C ILE A 146 -10.53 6.13 -4.96
N VAL A 147 -9.79 5.74 -6.01
CA VAL A 147 -9.51 6.58 -7.17
C VAL A 147 -10.07 5.91 -8.42
N GLN A 148 -10.71 6.70 -9.27
CA GLN A 148 -11.29 6.26 -10.52
C GLN A 148 -10.62 6.99 -11.69
N ALA A 149 -10.15 6.22 -12.67
CA ALA A 149 -9.68 6.72 -13.95
C ALA A 149 -10.70 6.36 -15.04
N SER A 150 -11.18 7.36 -15.76
CA SER A 150 -12.26 7.23 -16.73
C SER A 150 -11.83 7.69 -18.12
N GLY A 151 -12.34 7.04 -19.15
CA GLY A 151 -12.01 7.37 -20.53
C GLY A 151 -12.74 6.53 -21.56
N TYR A 152 -12.36 6.70 -22.83
CA TYR A 152 -12.90 5.92 -23.95
C TYR A 152 -11.93 4.85 -24.41
N GLY A 153 -12.38 3.99 -25.32
CA GLY A 153 -11.51 2.99 -25.94
C GLY A 153 -10.39 3.64 -26.76
N GLY A 154 -9.14 3.41 -26.37
CA GLY A 154 -7.93 3.86 -27.04
C GLY A 154 -7.17 2.70 -27.70
N ASP A 155 -6.79 2.87 -28.96
CA ASP A 155 -6.10 1.82 -29.70
C ASP A 155 -4.58 1.84 -29.42
N VAL A 156 -4.08 0.81 -28.74
CA VAL A 156 -2.63 0.63 -28.52
C VAL A 156 -1.90 0.35 -29.83
N PHE A 157 -2.55 -0.41 -30.72
CA PHE A 157 -2.05 -0.73 -32.05
C PHE A 157 -3.01 -0.22 -33.11
N THR A 158 -2.67 0.87 -33.80
CA THR A 158 -3.56 1.52 -34.78
C THR A 158 -3.97 0.60 -35.93
N PHE A 159 -3.13 -0.35 -36.32
CA PHE A 159 -3.49 -1.32 -37.38
C PHE A 159 -4.59 -2.31 -36.94
N LEU A 160 -4.86 -2.43 -35.64
CA LEU A 160 -5.95 -3.23 -35.09
C LEU A 160 -7.21 -2.40 -34.77
N SER A 161 -7.20 -1.08 -34.97
CA SER A 161 -8.31 -0.18 -34.59
C SER A 161 -9.67 -0.65 -35.11
N THR A 162 -9.78 -1.01 -36.39
CA THR A 162 -11.06 -1.47 -36.96
C THR A 162 -11.53 -2.78 -36.30
N LEU A 163 -10.61 -3.69 -35.98
CA LEU A 163 -10.94 -4.95 -35.31
C LEU A 163 -11.35 -4.71 -33.86
N ASN A 164 -10.63 -3.84 -33.13
CA ASN A 164 -10.98 -3.44 -31.77
C ASN A 164 -12.41 -2.89 -31.72
N ARG A 165 -12.72 -1.89 -32.56
CA ARG A 165 -14.03 -1.25 -32.60
C ARG A 165 -15.15 -2.21 -33.00
N ALA A 166 -14.86 -3.14 -33.92
CA ALA A 166 -15.82 -4.16 -34.32
C ALA A 166 -16.09 -5.16 -33.18
N ALA A 167 -15.05 -5.57 -32.45
CA ALA A 167 -15.14 -6.54 -31.36
C ALA A 167 -15.79 -5.96 -30.10
N THR A 168 -15.46 -4.72 -29.75
CA THR A 168 -15.96 -4.06 -28.53
C THR A 168 -17.23 -3.26 -28.76
N GLY A 169 -17.55 -2.90 -30.00
CA GLY A 169 -18.64 -1.97 -30.30
C GLY A 169 -18.37 -0.57 -29.75
N SER A 170 -17.09 -0.18 -29.58
CA SER A 170 -16.72 1.07 -28.90
C SER A 170 -17.11 2.35 -29.65
N ASN A 171 -17.49 2.27 -30.92
CA ASN A 171 -17.80 3.42 -31.77
C ASN A 171 -19.08 3.19 -32.59
N ALA A 172 -19.82 4.27 -32.86
CA ALA A 172 -21.08 4.25 -33.61
C ALA A 172 -20.96 3.59 -34.99
N ASN A 173 -19.82 3.78 -35.66
CA ASN A 173 -19.45 3.10 -36.89
C ASN A 173 -18.01 2.60 -36.78
N PHE A 174 -17.84 1.29 -36.57
CA PHE A 174 -16.52 0.68 -36.39
C PHE A 174 -15.58 0.79 -37.59
N GLN A 175 -16.10 1.04 -38.80
CA GLN A 175 -15.30 1.20 -40.02
C GLN A 175 -14.77 2.61 -40.22
N ASN A 176 -15.40 3.62 -39.61
CA ASN A 176 -15.00 5.01 -39.74
C ASN A 176 -14.04 5.39 -38.59
N PRO A 177 -12.78 5.79 -38.88
CA PRO A 177 -11.83 6.19 -37.85
C PRO A 177 -12.24 7.42 -37.04
N ASP A 178 -13.04 8.30 -37.63
CA ASP A 178 -13.51 9.53 -36.98
C ASP A 178 -14.89 9.35 -36.34
N SER A 179 -15.37 8.11 -36.21
CA SER A 179 -16.65 7.82 -35.57
C SER A 179 -16.62 8.14 -34.08
N ASP A 180 -17.70 8.74 -33.59
CA ASP A 180 -17.88 9.01 -32.15
C ASP A 180 -17.75 7.72 -31.31
N PRO A 181 -17.00 7.78 -30.19
CA PRO A 181 -16.99 6.70 -29.22
C PRO A 181 -18.32 6.65 -28.45
N GLN A 182 -18.74 5.45 -28.04
CA GLN A 182 -20.02 5.23 -27.37
C GLN A 182 -19.90 4.48 -26.04
N ILE A 183 -18.73 3.91 -25.75
CA ILE A 183 -18.46 3.18 -24.51
C ILE A 183 -17.41 3.95 -23.71
N ARG A 184 -17.81 4.39 -22.51
CA ARG A 184 -16.89 4.93 -21.50
C ARG A 184 -16.53 3.81 -20.52
N TYR A 185 -15.26 3.72 -20.19
CA TYR A 185 -14.70 2.74 -19.26
C TYR A 185 -14.25 3.44 -18.00
N ASP A 186 -14.44 2.75 -16.88
CA ASP A 186 -13.96 3.18 -15.57
C ASP A 186 -13.00 2.11 -15.01
N VAL A 187 -11.81 2.54 -14.63
CA VAL A 187 -10.83 1.75 -13.90
C VAL A 187 -10.85 2.24 -12.45
N VAL A 188 -11.32 1.39 -11.55
CA VAL A 188 -11.51 1.75 -10.14
C VAL A 188 -10.44 1.09 -9.28
N TYR A 189 -9.57 1.92 -8.70
CA TYR A 189 -8.56 1.52 -7.74
C TYR A 189 -9.13 1.68 -6.34
N THR A 190 -9.24 0.58 -5.59
CA THR A 190 -9.76 0.58 -4.22
C THR A 190 -8.70 0.03 -3.28
N LEU A 191 -8.27 0.84 -2.32
CA LEU A 191 -7.36 0.43 -1.26
C LEU A 191 -8.10 0.43 0.08
N ARG A 192 -8.12 -0.72 0.75
CA ARG A 192 -8.78 -0.88 2.04
C ARG A 192 -7.77 -0.72 3.18
N PRO A 193 -8.21 -0.26 4.35
CA PRO A 193 -7.43 -0.40 5.57
C PRO A 193 -7.07 -1.88 5.85
N GLY A 194 -5.82 -2.16 6.26
CA GLY A 194 -5.38 -3.48 6.73
C GLY A 194 -5.25 -4.57 5.67
N ALA A 195 -5.27 -4.21 4.39
CA ALA A 195 -5.25 -5.12 3.25
C ALA A 195 -3.87 -5.21 2.57
#